data_AF-A0A3B9YP12-F1
#
_entry.id   AF-A0A3B9YP12-F1
#
_cell.length_a   1.000
_cell.length_b   1.000
_cell.length_c   1.000
_cell.angle_alpha   90.00
_cell.angle_beta   90.00
_cell.angle_gamma   90.00
#
_symmetry.space_group_name_H-M   'P 1'
#
loop_
_entity.id
_entity.type
_entity.pdbx_description
1 polymer ?
#
loop_
_entity_poly.entity_id
_entity_poly.type
_entity_poly.pdbx_seq_one_letter_code
_entity_poly.pdbx_strand_id
1 'polypeptide(L)' 'ISAKVTFIAATAEFTPPIIYSESAREKLVWRIEAQPLPGQKTLTAGQPVDVDIQPQAPPQS' A
#
# COMPACT_ATOMS: atom_id res chain seq x y z
N ILE A 1 5.79 -11.67 0.17
CA ILE A 1 6.72 -10.75 0.88
C ILE A 1 5.91 -10.07 1.97
N SER A 2 6.39 -10.10 3.21
CA SER A 2 5.75 -9.39 4.32
C SER A 2 6.57 -8.14 4.64
N ALA A 3 5.88 -7.03 4.87
CA ALA A 3 6.48 -5.75 5.16
C ALA A 3 5.79 -5.11 6.37
N LYS A 4 6.52 -4.26 7.09
CA LYS A 4 5.98 -3.44 8.16
C LYS A 4 5.72 -2.04 7.63
N VAL A 5 4.51 -1.53 7.83
CA VAL A 5 4.20 -0.12 7.56
C VAL A 5 5.00 0.75 8.52
N THR A 6 5.78 1.68 7.97
CA THR A 6 6.59 2.63 8.74
C THR A 6 5.98 4.02 8.76
N PHE A 7 5.13 4.34 7.78
CA PHE A 7 4.48 5.64 7.68
C PHE A 7 3.15 5.54 6.93
N ILE A 8 2.19 6.35 7.38
CA ILE A 8 0.91 6.60 6.70
C ILE A 8 0.75 8.12 6.66
N ALA A 9 0.48 8.67 5.47
CA ALA A 9 0.24 10.09 5.32
C ALA A 9 -1.00 10.55 6.13
N ALA A 10 -0.91 11.70 6.78
CA ALA A 10 -2.02 12.27 7.56
C ALA A 10 -3.14 12.84 6.69
N THR A 11 -2.82 13.17 5.44
CA THR A 11 -3.74 13.77 4.47
C THR A 11 -3.82 12.89 3.24
N ALA A 12 -5.03 12.82 2.67
CA ALA A 12 -5.22 12.19 1.38
C ALA A 12 -4.72 13.09 0.24
N GLU A 13 -4.24 12.46 -0.81
CA GLU A 13 -3.95 13.09 -2.09
C GLU A 13 -5.10 12.81 -3.06
N PHE A 14 -5.45 13.82 -3.86
CA PHE A 14 -6.36 13.64 -4.98
C PHE A 14 -5.55 13.20 -6.19
N THR A 15 -5.71 11.94 -6.62
CA THR A 15 -5.14 11.46 -7.87
C THR A 15 -6.25 11.39 -8.93
N PRO A 16 -6.27 12.30 -9.92
CA PRO A 16 -7.20 12.19 -11.03
C PRO A 16 -7.04 10.82 -11.69
N PRO A 17 -8.13 10.10 -12.01
CA PRO A 17 -8.02 8.78 -12.61
C PRO A 17 -7.39 8.89 -14.00
N ILE A 18 -6.32 8.12 -14.24
CA ILE A 18 -5.69 7.99 -15.57
C ILE A 18 -6.54 7.13 -16.53
N ILE A 19 -7.58 6.45 -16.02
CA ILE A 19 -8.53 5.67 -16.82
C ILE A 19 -9.95 6.21 -16.58
N TYR A 20 -10.61 6.63 -17.67
CA TYR A 20 -11.99 7.12 -17.69
C TYR A 20 -12.97 6.02 -17.24
N SER A 21 -13.20 5.90 -15.95
CA SER A 21 -14.42 5.33 -15.40
C SER A 21 -15.09 6.42 -14.55
N GLU A 22 -16.36 6.67 -14.81
CA GLU A 22 -17.17 7.67 -14.08
C GLU A 22 -17.14 7.47 -12.56
N SER A 23 -16.81 6.28 -12.08
CA SER A 23 -16.80 5.92 -10.66
C SER A 23 -15.48 6.27 -9.94
N ALA A 24 -14.43 6.67 -10.66
CA ALA A 24 -13.09 6.85 -10.10
C ALA A 24 -12.73 8.31 -9.74
N ARG A 25 -13.63 9.26 -10.01
CA ARG A 25 -13.36 10.71 -9.90
C ARG A 25 -13.28 11.26 -8.47
N GLU A 26 -13.57 10.46 -7.45
CA GLU A 26 -13.68 10.94 -6.05
C GLU A 26 -12.93 10.08 -5.02
N LYS A 27 -11.97 9.24 -5.46
CA LYS A 27 -11.20 8.42 -4.51
C LYS A 27 -10.00 9.21 -3.97
N LEU A 28 -10.11 9.58 -2.71
CA LEU A 28 -8.98 10.01 -1.88
C LEU A 28 -8.00 8.83 -1.75
N VAL A 29 -6.72 9.05 -2.08
CA VAL A 29 -5.66 8.05 -1.89
C VAL A 29 -4.71 8.52 -0.79
N TRP A 30 -4.18 7.58 -0.01
CA TRP A 30 -3.18 7.88 1.02
C TRP A 30 -1.86 7.21 0.66
N ARG A 31 -0.76 7.94 0.81
CA ARG A 31 0.58 7.36 0.69
C ARG A 31 0.89 6.52 1.92
N ILE A 32 1.33 5.29 1.69
CA ILE A 32 1.86 4.39 2.71
C ILE A 32 3.30 4.05 2.34
N GLU A 33 4.18 4.04 3.33
CA GLU A 33 5.53 3.50 3.18
C GLU A 33 5.64 2.23 4.03
N ALA A 34 6.20 1.19 3.43
CA ALA A 34 6.41 -0.08 4.10
C ALA A 34 7.83 -0.60 3.82
N GLN A 35 8.46 -1.16 4.85
CA GLN A 35 9.76 -1.79 4.75
C GLN A 35 9.62 -3.32 4.82
N PRO A 36 10.17 -4.07 3.85
CA PRO A 36 10.21 -5.52 3.93
C PRO A 36 10.85 -6.00 5.23
N LEU A 37 10.30 -7.07 5.82
CA LEU A 37 10.90 -7.68 7.00
C LEU A 37 12.26 -8.31 6.67
N PRO A 38 13.17 -8.47 7.65
CA PRO A 38 14.43 -9.17 7.45
C PRO A 38 14.24 -10.57 6.84
N GLY A 39 15.09 -10.94 5.88
CA GLY A 39 15.05 -12.24 5.20
C GLY A 39 14.00 -12.37 4.08
N GLN A 40 13.23 -11.31 3.81
CA GLN A 40 12.31 -11.30 2.68
C GLN A 40 13.04 -11.16 1.34
N LYS A 41 12.44 -11.71 0.28
CA LYS A 41 12.96 -11.60 -1.09
C LYS A 41 13.02 -10.13 -1.53
N THR A 42 14.14 -9.73 -2.11
CA THR A 42 14.32 -8.40 -2.71
C THR A 42 13.43 -8.27 -3.96
N LEU A 43 12.65 -7.17 -4.03
CA LEU A 43 11.92 -6.79 -5.24
C LEU A 43 12.87 -6.11 -6.24
N THR A 44 12.69 -6.39 -7.52
CA THR A 44 13.44 -5.71 -8.57
C THR A 44 12.81 -4.35 -8.87
N ALA A 45 13.63 -3.32 -9.08
CA ALA A 45 13.14 -2.00 -9.48
C ALA A 45 12.29 -2.10 -10.76
N GLY A 46 11.12 -1.46 -10.76
CA GLY A 46 10.18 -1.49 -11.88
C GLY A 46 9.31 -2.75 -11.98
N GLN A 47 9.46 -3.72 -11.07
CA GLN A 47 8.59 -4.89 -11.02
C GLN A 47 7.17 -4.49 -10.58
N PRO A 48 6.12 -4.74 -11.40
CA PRO A 48 4.75 -4.56 -10.97
C PRO A 48 4.43 -5.55 -9.83
N VAL A 49 3.73 -5.08 -8.81
CA VAL A 49 3.30 -5.88 -7.67
C VAL A 49 1.89 -5.48 -7.26
N ASP A 50 1.11 -6.46 -6.80
CA ASP A 50 -0.13 -6.22 -6.08
C ASP A 50 0.16 -6.21 -4.57
N VAL A 51 -0.62 -5.44 -3.82
CA VAL A 51 -0.46 -5.27 -2.38
C VAL A 51 -1.77 -5.61 -1.69
N ASP A 52 -1.72 -6.59 -0.80
CA ASP A 52 -2.84 -6.97 0.07
C ASP A 52 -2.52 -6.64 1.52
N ILE A 53 -3.50 -6.07 2.21
CA ILE A 53 -3.43 -5.82 3.65
C ILE A 53 -3.89 -7.10 4.36
N GLN A 54 -2.95 -7.78 5.03
CA GLN A 54 -3.28 -8.91 5.88
C GLN A 54 -3.80 -8.39 7.23
N PRO A 55 -5.01 -8.78 7.67
CA PRO A 55 -5.46 -8.45 9.02
C PRO A 55 -4.50 -9.06 10.03
N GLN A 56 -3.96 -8.21 10.90
CA GLN A 56 -3.10 -8.64 11.99
C GLN A 56 -3.91 -9.52 12.95
N ALA A 57 -3.49 -10.78 13.12
CA ALA A 57 -4.11 -11.68 14.07
C ALA A 57 -4.04 -11.05 15.47
N PRO A 58 -5.13 -11.09 16.26
CA PRO A 58 -5.11 -10.54 17.60
C PRO A 58 -3.96 -11.16 18.42
N PRO A 59 -3.25 -10.37 19.25
CA PRO A 59 -2.21 -10.91 20.10
C PRO A 59 -2.81 -12.01 20.99
N GLN A 60 -2.32 -13.24 20.85
CA GLN A 60 -2.71 -14.35 21.71
C GLN A 60 -2.16 -14.07 23.12
N SER A 61 -3.05 -14.12 24.11
CA SER A 61 -2.76 -13.85 25.54
C SER A 61 -2.00 -14.98 26.21
#